data_AF-A0A6A6UWY0-F1
#
_entry.id   AF-A0A6A6UWY0-F1
#
_cell.length_a   1.000
_cell.length_b   1.000
_cell.length_c   1.000
_cell.angle_alpha   90.00
_cell.angle_beta   90.00
_cell.angle_gamma   90.00
#
_symmetry.space_group_name_H-M   'P 1'
#
loop_
_entity.id
_entity.type
_entity.pdbx_description
1 polymer ?
#
loop_
_entity_poly.entity_id
_entity_poly.type
_entity_poly.pdbx_seq_one_letter_code
_entity_poly.pdbx_strand_id
1 'polypeptide(L)'
;MRRGHSHHLPTSQSASELFKVVISTSAGLYLTYTFFPFSDLYLRFQGSLGDPAGIMTASQEQPLVLLFGYESSPFTNKVKLALRMKGVTYTYIPVPSMMPRPTLLNTFGLTYRKIPVLTIGRDLYCDTSLIIEALEHWFPESQGWGSVYPKCKVGEENWDYRGIARGFASFWTDRPFFRATTGLIPPAVWRTTFGKDRAKLIGHPLDADKLARKVPENLSNLDLHLSILEPQFRASGSGKVKTGWLLPTPKPSLADVSLYYQLRWALDISSYKGVENLSGGGTKDAAEGQRAEVASRVFNAQRYPGLHAWFTAFESYMSSLPSVESSAKETDSTWRNELQRQSFMGSSAQAGESLVPSCVGSMDSVTDAERGLKMGSMVQVAPDDTGRGDPVFGKVLALGVEEVVVEPERKGSVEIRIHFPRVGFTVRTVAGKL
;
A
#
# COMPACT_ATOMS: atom_id res chain seq x y z
N MET A 1 54.55 64.60 -33.40
CA MET A 1 53.21 64.25 -33.95
C MET A 1 52.56 63.30 -32.95
N ARG A 2 51.71 63.82 -32.06
CA ARG A 2 50.21 63.91 -32.13
C ARG A 2 49.57 62.66 -31.50
N ARG A 3 49.11 62.74 -30.23
CA ARG A 3 47.77 63.14 -29.70
C ARG A 3 46.84 61.92 -29.63
N GLY A 4 46.37 61.47 -28.45
CA GLY A 4 45.16 61.94 -27.73
C GLY A 4 43.98 60.98 -28.05
N HIS A 5 43.06 60.53 -27.20
CA HIS A 5 42.50 61.07 -25.96
C HIS A 5 41.83 59.97 -25.10
N SER A 6 41.78 60.30 -23.81
CA SER A 6 40.95 59.77 -22.71
C SER A 6 39.45 59.82 -22.96
N HIS A 7 38.68 58.92 -22.32
CA HIS A 7 37.39 59.30 -21.75
C HIS A 7 37.15 58.69 -20.36
N HIS A 8 36.88 59.60 -19.43
CA HIS A 8 36.47 59.42 -18.04
C HIS A 8 34.98 59.07 -17.92
N LEU A 9 34.65 58.46 -16.78
CA LEU A 9 33.32 58.33 -16.15
C LEU A 9 32.48 59.62 -16.18
N PRO A 10 31.15 59.48 -16.10
CA PRO A 10 30.39 60.13 -15.03
C PRO A 10 29.45 59.12 -14.33
N THR A 11 29.53 58.91 -13.01
CA THR A 11 28.84 59.64 -11.92
C THR A 11 27.36 59.96 -12.17
N SER A 12 26.54 59.22 -11.41
CA SER A 12 25.18 59.45 -10.91
C SER A 12 24.54 60.84 -11.04
N GLN A 13 23.28 60.86 -11.48
CA GLN A 13 22.16 61.67 -10.97
C GLN A 13 20.85 60.99 -11.45
N SER A 14 20.08 60.38 -10.54
CA SER A 14 18.82 60.91 -9.97
C SER A 14 17.60 60.84 -10.91
N ALA A 15 16.77 59.79 -10.73
CA ALA A 15 15.30 59.89 -10.67
C ALA A 15 14.74 58.54 -10.20
N SER A 16 14.05 58.54 -9.06
CA SER A 16 13.35 57.39 -8.49
C SER A 16 11.86 57.55 -8.79
N GLU A 17 11.29 56.65 -9.58
CA GLU A 17 9.84 56.46 -9.62
C GLU A 17 9.49 55.20 -8.83
N LEU A 18 8.88 55.41 -7.66
CA LEU A 18 8.33 54.38 -6.81
C LEU A 18 6.98 53.94 -7.37
N PHE A 19 6.87 52.72 -7.89
CA PHE A 19 5.58 52.10 -8.19
C PHE A 19 4.94 51.60 -6.89
N LYS A 20 3.82 52.20 -6.48
CA LYS A 20 2.93 51.64 -5.46
C LYS A 20 1.85 50.81 -6.15
N VAL A 21 1.79 49.52 -5.85
CA VAL A 21 0.64 48.67 -6.20
C VAL A 21 -0.15 48.41 -4.92
N VAL A 22 -1.43 48.79 -4.91
CA VAL A 22 -2.37 48.48 -3.83
C VAL A 22 -3.33 47.42 -4.36
N ILE A 23 -3.33 46.23 -3.74
CA ILE A 23 -4.30 45.17 -4.05
C ILE A 23 -5.25 45.07 -2.86
N SER A 24 -6.55 45.28 -3.13
CA SER A 24 -7.62 45.12 -2.14
C SER A 24 -8.19 43.71 -2.21
N THR A 25 -8.34 43.05 -1.08
CA THR A 25 -9.14 41.83 -0.94
C THR A 25 -10.15 42.01 0.20
N SER A 26 -11.27 41.29 0.14
CA SER A 26 -12.50 41.52 0.92
C SER A 26 -12.41 41.26 2.44
N ALA A 27 -11.22 41.25 3.02
CA ALA A 27 -10.98 41.05 4.46
C ALA A 27 -10.13 42.17 5.13
N GLY A 28 -9.90 43.30 4.47
CA GLY A 28 -9.45 44.53 5.16
C GLY A 28 -7.99 44.56 5.68
N LEU A 29 -7.09 43.72 5.15
CA LEU A 29 -5.65 43.84 5.44
C LEU A 29 -4.91 44.62 4.34
N TYR A 30 -4.14 45.63 4.73
CA TYR A 30 -3.23 46.37 3.86
C TYR A 30 -1.81 45.79 3.98
N LEU A 31 -1.27 45.25 2.88
CA LEU A 31 0.14 44.86 2.77
C LEU A 31 0.89 45.91 1.96
N THR A 32 1.87 46.57 2.59
CA THR A 32 2.77 47.50 1.91
C THR A 32 4.10 46.80 1.66
N TYR A 33 4.48 46.64 0.39
CA TYR A 33 5.80 46.12 0.01
C TYR A 33 6.69 47.26 -0.47
N THR A 34 7.92 47.31 0.04
CA THR A 34 8.98 48.18 -0.49
C THR A 34 10.15 47.28 -0.89
N PHE A 35 10.45 47.20 -2.18
CA PHE A 35 11.59 46.43 -2.69
C PHE A 35 12.87 47.25 -2.56
N PHE A 36 13.91 46.66 -1.97
CA PHE A 36 15.30 47.12 -2.07
C PHE A 36 16.16 45.96 -2.60
N PRO A 37 17.09 46.19 -3.55
CA PRO A 37 17.94 45.12 -4.06
C PRO A 37 19.21 44.98 -3.20
N PHE A 38 19.53 43.71 -2.88
CA PHE A 38 20.78 43.15 -2.36
C PHE A 38 21.21 43.37 -0.90
N SER A 39 21.64 42.24 -0.32
CA SER A 39 22.45 41.94 0.87
C SER A 39 21.80 41.88 2.26
N ASP A 40 21.95 40.68 2.84
CA ASP A 40 21.90 40.20 4.22
C ASP A 40 21.26 41.07 5.30
N LEU A 41 20.23 40.52 5.96
CA LEU A 41 19.74 41.04 7.23
C LEU A 41 19.52 39.93 8.26
N TYR A 42 20.41 39.92 9.26
CA TYR A 42 20.20 39.34 10.58
C TYR A 42 19.05 40.08 11.29
N LEU A 43 18.04 39.36 11.77
CA LEU A 43 17.03 39.89 12.69
C LEU A 43 17.34 39.44 14.13
N ARG A 44 17.80 40.38 14.96
CA ARG A 44 17.75 40.27 16.43
C ARG A 44 16.33 40.59 16.89
N PHE A 45 15.65 39.63 17.50
CA PHE A 45 14.44 39.88 18.28
C PHE A 45 14.82 40.16 19.74
N GLN A 46 14.49 41.35 20.23
CA GLN A 46 14.31 41.61 21.67
C GLN A 46 12.80 41.72 21.91
N GLY A 47 12.23 40.72 22.58
CA GLY A 47 10.82 40.67 22.95
C GLY A 47 10.59 39.56 23.98
N SER A 48 10.03 39.96 25.12
CA SER A 48 9.71 39.19 26.33
C SER A 48 9.33 37.72 26.12
N LEU A 49 9.89 36.85 26.98
CA LEU A 49 9.49 35.44 27.16
C LEU A 49 8.01 35.36 27.57
N GLY A 50 7.14 35.21 26.58
CA GLY A 50 5.78 34.72 26.71
C GLY A 50 5.67 33.40 25.95
N ASP A 51 5.09 32.42 26.62
CA ASP A 51 4.76 31.06 26.20
C ASP A 51 4.73 30.78 24.67
N PRO A 52 5.52 29.83 24.12
CA PRO A 52 5.43 29.43 22.72
C PRO A 52 4.27 28.44 22.53
N ALA A 53 3.06 28.87 22.87
CA ALA A 53 1.82 28.16 22.60
C ALA A 53 0.94 29.04 21.72
N GLY A 54 1.04 28.88 20.41
CA GLY A 54 0.04 29.44 19.50
C GLY A 54 0.57 30.07 18.22
N ILE A 55 1.14 29.25 17.33
CA ILE A 55 0.69 29.20 15.93
C ILE A 55 0.73 27.72 15.52
N MET A 56 -0.20 26.93 16.04
CA MET A 56 -0.53 25.65 15.41
C MET A 56 -1.42 25.98 14.22
N THR A 57 -0.86 25.93 13.01
CA THR A 57 -1.69 25.74 11.81
C THR A 57 -2.52 24.49 12.05
N ALA A 58 -3.84 24.57 11.84
CA ALA A 58 -4.77 23.46 12.08
C ALA A 58 -4.16 22.15 11.54
N SER A 59 -3.79 21.24 12.44
CA SER A 59 -3.35 19.91 12.06
C SER A 59 -4.51 19.29 11.29
N GLN A 60 -4.36 19.11 9.98
CA GLN A 60 -5.33 18.38 9.19
C GLN A 60 -5.49 17.01 9.85
N GLU A 61 -6.66 16.77 10.43
CA GLU A 61 -6.96 15.53 11.12
C GLU A 61 -6.82 14.38 10.12
N GLN A 62 -6.12 13.31 10.51
CA GLN A 62 -5.87 12.17 9.61
C GLN A 62 -7.23 11.62 9.15
N PRO A 63 -7.45 11.40 7.83
CA PRO A 63 -8.67 10.77 7.36
C PRO A 63 -8.84 9.38 7.99
N LEU A 64 -10.09 8.96 8.20
CA LEU A 64 -10.39 7.65 8.77
C LEU A 64 -9.84 6.54 7.86
N VAL A 65 -9.00 5.68 8.42
CA VAL A 65 -8.47 4.49 7.73
C VAL A 65 -9.05 3.23 8.35
N LEU A 66 -9.76 2.44 7.56
CA LEU A 66 -10.33 1.16 8.00
C LEU A 66 -9.75 0.01 7.19
N LEU A 67 -9.23 -1.01 7.86
CA LEU A 67 -8.71 -2.22 7.22
C LEU A 67 -9.67 -3.39 7.48
N PHE A 68 -10.21 -3.99 6.41
CA PHE A 68 -11.07 -5.16 6.50
C PHE A 68 -10.31 -6.42 6.11
N GLY A 69 -10.19 -7.39 7.02
CA GLY A 69 -9.46 -8.64 6.78
C GLY A 69 -9.72 -9.71 7.84
N TYR A 70 -8.91 -10.76 7.86
CA TYR A 70 -8.85 -11.71 8.98
C TYR A 70 -7.39 -11.92 9.39
N GLU A 71 -7.14 -12.18 10.68
CA GLU A 71 -5.80 -12.17 11.27
C GLU A 71 -4.81 -13.10 10.55
N SER A 72 -5.24 -14.30 10.18
CA SER A 72 -4.37 -15.30 9.55
C SER A 72 -4.21 -15.12 8.04
N SER A 73 -4.75 -14.05 7.47
CA SER A 73 -4.56 -13.71 6.06
C SER A 73 -3.15 -13.19 5.84
N PRO A 74 -2.33 -13.80 4.98
CA PRO A 74 -0.99 -13.29 4.70
C PRO A 74 -1.08 -11.89 4.07
N PHE A 75 -1.99 -11.67 3.12
CA PHE A 75 -2.18 -10.38 2.48
C PHE A 75 -2.68 -9.27 3.42
N THR A 76 -3.48 -9.62 4.45
CA THR A 76 -3.87 -8.63 5.48
C THR A 76 -2.65 -8.22 6.29
N ASN A 77 -1.80 -9.18 6.69
CA ASN A 77 -0.56 -8.89 7.41
C ASN A 77 0.41 -8.03 6.59
N LYS A 78 0.50 -8.24 5.26
CA LYS A 78 1.28 -7.36 4.36
C LYS A 78 0.86 -5.88 4.50
N VAL A 79 -0.45 -5.62 4.51
CA VAL A 79 -0.98 -4.25 4.67
C VAL A 79 -0.78 -3.73 6.09
N LYS A 80 -0.98 -4.56 7.14
CA LYS A 80 -0.69 -4.17 8.54
C LYS A 80 0.77 -3.74 8.72
N LEU A 81 1.72 -4.47 8.11
CA LEU A 81 3.15 -4.12 8.12
C LEU A 81 3.41 -2.77 7.43
N ALA A 82 2.82 -2.54 6.25
CA ALA A 82 2.95 -1.28 5.53
C ALA A 82 2.38 -0.10 6.33
N LEU A 83 1.19 -0.23 6.91
CA LEU A 83 0.56 0.79 7.77
C LEU A 83 1.48 1.16 8.96
N ARG A 84 2.06 0.15 9.63
CA ARG A 84 2.99 0.38 10.75
C ARG A 84 4.29 1.05 10.31
N MET A 85 4.87 0.66 9.17
CA MET A 85 6.05 1.33 8.61
C MET A 85 5.79 2.79 8.25
N LYS A 86 4.58 3.09 7.77
CA LYS A 86 4.17 4.45 7.43
C LYS A 86 3.76 5.28 8.64
N GLY A 87 3.48 4.66 9.78
CA GLY A 87 2.98 5.33 10.97
C GLY A 87 1.49 5.71 10.89
N VAL A 88 0.74 5.17 9.93
CA VAL A 88 -0.66 5.53 9.67
C VAL A 88 -1.56 4.81 10.67
N THR A 89 -2.28 5.57 11.49
CA THR A 89 -3.25 4.99 12.45
C THR A 89 -4.47 4.45 11.72
N TYR A 90 -4.97 3.28 12.11
CA TYR A 90 -6.13 2.67 11.47
C TYR A 90 -6.98 1.87 12.45
N THR A 91 -8.23 1.61 12.05
CA THR A 91 -9.10 0.65 12.72
C THR A 91 -9.23 -0.61 11.90
N TYR A 92 -8.84 -1.73 12.50
CA TYR A 92 -9.01 -3.05 11.93
C TYR A 92 -10.43 -3.57 12.22
N ILE A 93 -11.12 -3.98 11.16
CA ILE A 93 -12.44 -4.57 11.21
C ILE A 93 -12.34 -6.03 10.74
N PRO A 94 -12.36 -7.02 11.65
CA PRO A 94 -12.27 -8.42 11.28
C PRO A 94 -13.54 -8.82 10.51
N VAL A 95 -13.35 -9.50 9.38
CA VAL A 95 -14.41 -10.07 8.54
C VAL A 95 -14.12 -11.57 8.31
N PRO A 96 -15.13 -12.41 8.05
CA PRO A 96 -14.96 -13.88 7.95
C PRO A 96 -13.86 -14.31 6.97
N SER A 97 -13.14 -15.41 7.16
CA SER A 97 -12.07 -15.83 6.21
C SER A 97 -12.58 -16.39 4.87
N MET A 98 -13.90 -16.62 4.77
CA MET A 98 -14.62 -17.24 3.66
C MET A 98 -15.88 -16.42 3.31
N MET A 99 -16.51 -16.70 2.17
CA MET A 99 -17.81 -16.11 1.83
C MET A 99 -18.96 -16.78 2.62
N PRO A 100 -20.07 -16.07 2.90
CA PRO A 100 -20.35 -14.67 2.56
C PRO A 100 -19.72 -13.66 3.54
N ARG A 101 -19.51 -12.42 3.06
CA ARG A 101 -19.06 -11.26 3.86
C ARG A 101 -20.15 -10.17 3.85
N PRO A 102 -21.23 -10.34 4.63
CA PRO A 102 -22.41 -9.46 4.54
C PRO A 102 -22.09 -8.00 4.87
N THR A 103 -21.14 -7.70 5.74
CA THR A 103 -20.77 -6.31 6.05
C THR A 103 -20.20 -5.59 4.85
N LEU A 104 -19.28 -6.20 4.10
CA LEU A 104 -18.73 -5.56 2.88
C LEU A 104 -19.82 -5.38 1.81
N LEU A 105 -20.69 -6.38 1.64
CA LEU A 105 -21.78 -6.31 0.68
C LEU A 105 -22.83 -5.26 1.06
N ASN A 106 -23.27 -5.23 2.32
CA ASN A 106 -24.34 -4.37 2.78
C ASN A 106 -23.88 -2.94 3.02
N THR A 107 -22.63 -2.74 3.46
CA THR A 107 -22.09 -1.39 3.68
C THR A 107 -21.61 -0.75 2.39
N PHE A 108 -20.94 -1.51 1.51
CA PHE A 108 -20.26 -0.94 0.34
C PHE A 108 -20.85 -1.38 -1.00
N GLY A 109 -21.78 -2.34 -1.01
CA GLY A 109 -22.20 -2.98 -2.26
C GLY A 109 -21.14 -3.90 -2.86
N LEU A 110 -20.07 -4.21 -2.12
CA LEU A 110 -18.88 -4.86 -2.64
C LEU A 110 -19.09 -6.38 -2.78
N THR A 111 -19.11 -6.86 -4.02
CA THR A 111 -19.13 -8.30 -4.36
C THR A 111 -17.74 -8.93 -4.47
N TYR A 112 -16.70 -8.10 -4.61
CA TYR A 112 -15.30 -8.53 -4.65
C TYR A 112 -14.95 -9.40 -3.44
N ARG A 113 -14.51 -10.63 -3.70
CA ARG A 113 -14.37 -11.64 -2.65
C ARG A 113 -13.00 -11.75 -1.99
N LYS A 114 -11.94 -11.23 -2.61
CA LYS A 114 -10.60 -11.27 -2.01
C LYS A 114 -10.50 -10.19 -0.93
N ILE A 115 -9.65 -10.43 0.06
CA ILE A 115 -9.34 -9.50 1.14
C ILE A 115 -7.81 -9.48 1.33
N PRO A 116 -7.23 -8.42 1.92
CA PRO A 116 -7.88 -7.26 2.53
C PRO A 116 -8.50 -6.30 1.52
N VAL A 117 -9.41 -5.47 2.01
CA VAL A 117 -9.77 -4.18 1.40
C VAL A 117 -9.58 -3.09 2.45
N LEU A 118 -9.29 -1.86 2.03
CA LEU A 118 -9.03 -0.75 2.94
C LEU A 118 -9.77 0.50 2.50
N THR A 119 -10.32 1.27 3.44
CA THR A 119 -10.87 2.59 3.15
C THR A 119 -9.95 3.69 3.64
N ILE A 120 -9.87 4.79 2.90
CA ILE A 120 -9.32 6.08 3.36
C ILE A 120 -10.40 7.11 3.08
N GLY A 121 -11.02 7.66 4.12
CA GLY A 121 -12.29 8.37 3.95
C GLY A 121 -13.30 7.47 3.24
N ARG A 122 -14.03 7.99 2.23
CA ARG A 122 -15.06 7.23 1.48
C ARG A 122 -14.55 6.51 0.22
N ASP A 123 -13.24 6.36 0.08
CA ASP A 123 -12.60 5.61 -1.00
C ASP A 123 -12.17 4.23 -0.53
N LEU A 124 -12.67 3.19 -1.19
CA LEU A 124 -12.37 1.79 -0.90
C LEU A 124 -11.37 1.24 -1.92
N TYR A 125 -10.21 0.80 -1.44
CA TYR A 125 -9.13 0.24 -2.24
C TYR A 125 -9.14 -1.28 -2.18
N CYS A 126 -9.25 -1.90 -3.35
CA CYS A 126 -9.14 -3.34 -3.52
C CYS A 126 -7.71 -3.73 -3.95
N ASP A 127 -7.24 -4.87 -3.46
CA ASP A 127 -5.90 -5.44 -3.69
C ASP A 127 -4.76 -4.73 -2.93
N THR A 128 -3.86 -5.53 -2.35
CA THR A 128 -2.72 -5.00 -1.57
C THR A 128 -1.78 -4.15 -2.40
N SER A 129 -1.64 -4.41 -3.71
CA SER A 129 -0.78 -3.60 -4.57
C SER A 129 -1.30 -2.18 -4.67
N LEU A 130 -2.61 -1.97 -4.75
CA LEU A 130 -3.18 -0.64 -4.83
C LEU A 130 -3.34 0.01 -3.46
N ILE A 131 -3.71 -0.76 -2.42
CA ILE A 131 -3.78 -0.26 -1.05
C ILE A 131 -2.45 0.40 -0.65
N ILE A 132 -1.32 -0.23 -0.94
CA ILE A 132 0.00 0.31 -0.58
C ILE A 132 0.30 1.60 -1.34
N GLU A 133 -0.05 1.68 -2.63
CA GLU A 133 0.13 2.90 -3.42
C GLU A 133 -0.78 4.03 -2.94
N ALA A 134 -2.01 3.71 -2.54
CA ALA A 134 -2.94 4.67 -1.95
C ALA A 134 -2.40 5.25 -0.64
N LEU A 135 -1.79 4.40 0.20
CA LEU A 135 -1.14 4.86 1.41
C LEU A 135 0.04 5.79 1.09
N GLU A 136 0.90 5.44 0.13
CA GLU A 136 2.03 6.28 -0.28
C GLU A 136 1.59 7.62 -0.88
N HIS A 137 0.46 7.65 -1.57
CA HIS A 137 -0.12 8.87 -2.13
C HIS A 137 -0.69 9.79 -1.04
N TRP A 138 -1.58 9.26 -0.19
CA TRP A 138 -2.32 10.08 0.79
C TRP A 138 -1.54 10.38 2.06
N PHE A 139 -0.50 9.60 2.35
CA PHE A 139 0.37 9.77 3.51
C PHE A 139 1.85 9.84 3.06
N PRO A 140 2.26 10.91 2.35
CA PRO A 140 3.59 11.01 1.77
C PRO A 140 4.65 11.45 2.80
N GLU A 141 5.93 11.12 2.54
CA GLU A 141 7.04 11.55 3.40
C GLU A 141 7.16 13.07 3.54
N SER A 142 6.74 13.83 2.52
CA SER A 142 6.73 15.29 2.54
C SER A 142 5.81 15.88 3.62
N GLN A 143 4.87 15.09 4.15
CA GLN A 143 3.98 15.44 5.25
C GLN A 143 4.38 14.79 6.57
N GLY A 144 5.56 14.16 6.64
CA GLY A 144 6.10 13.56 7.87
C GLY A 144 5.73 12.10 8.11
N TRP A 145 5.02 11.45 7.18
CA TRP A 145 4.73 10.01 7.25
C TRP A 145 5.95 9.15 6.88
N GLY A 146 5.99 7.91 7.35
CA GLY A 146 6.96 6.93 6.87
C GLY A 146 6.65 6.49 5.44
N SER A 147 7.60 5.80 4.80
CA SER A 147 7.41 5.25 3.46
C SER A 147 7.92 3.81 3.35
N VAL A 148 7.24 3.02 2.52
CA VAL A 148 7.75 1.69 2.08
C VAL A 148 8.73 1.81 0.91
N TYR A 149 9.02 3.02 0.44
CA TYR A 149 10.01 3.32 -0.60
C TYR A 149 11.09 4.29 -0.06
N PRO A 150 11.83 3.92 1.01
CA PRO A 150 12.88 4.77 1.55
C PRO A 150 13.89 5.18 0.47
N LYS A 151 14.28 6.46 0.45
CA LYS A 151 15.20 7.01 -0.56
C LYS A 151 16.51 6.22 -0.61
N CYS A 152 16.88 5.81 -1.81
CA CYS A 152 18.15 5.14 -2.12
C CYS A 152 18.96 6.04 -3.05
N LYS A 153 20.22 6.32 -2.71
CA LYS A 153 21.13 7.07 -3.59
C LYS A 153 22.04 6.12 -4.36
N VAL A 154 22.18 6.36 -5.65
CA VAL A 154 23.18 5.72 -6.51
C VAL A 154 24.03 6.84 -7.10
N GLY A 155 25.24 7.01 -6.55
CA GLY A 155 26.02 8.24 -6.80
C GLY A 155 25.36 9.46 -6.17
N GLU A 156 25.16 10.52 -6.97
CA GLU A 156 24.52 11.77 -6.53
C GLU A 156 22.99 11.76 -6.71
N GLU A 157 22.44 10.81 -7.47
CA GLU A 157 21.03 10.75 -7.82
C GLU A 157 20.23 9.85 -6.88
N ASN A 158 18.96 10.20 -6.67
CA ASN A 158 18.01 9.29 -6.04
C ASN A 158 17.54 8.27 -7.08
N TRP A 159 17.78 6.99 -6.81
CA TRP A 159 17.29 5.92 -7.66
C TRP A 159 15.81 5.64 -7.34
N ASP A 160 14.93 5.87 -8.31
CA ASP A 160 13.53 5.44 -8.22
C ASP A 160 13.42 3.94 -8.54
N TYR A 161 13.50 3.14 -7.49
CA TYR A 161 13.34 1.69 -7.57
C TYR A 161 11.90 1.22 -7.33
N ARG A 162 10.92 2.14 -7.20
CA ARG A 162 9.53 1.81 -6.83
C ARG A 162 8.93 0.75 -7.75
N GLY A 163 9.15 0.88 -9.06
CA GLY A 163 8.70 -0.11 -10.05
C GLY A 163 9.29 -1.51 -9.83
N ILE A 164 10.57 -1.61 -9.45
CA ILE A 164 11.25 -2.88 -9.17
C ILE A 164 10.68 -3.51 -7.89
N ALA A 165 10.51 -2.73 -6.83
CA ALA A 165 9.93 -3.21 -5.58
C ALA A 165 8.48 -3.69 -5.77
N ARG A 166 7.65 -2.93 -6.51
CA ARG A 166 6.29 -3.35 -6.90
C ARG A 166 6.29 -4.62 -7.74
N GLY A 167 7.23 -4.72 -8.68
CA GLY A 167 7.43 -5.90 -9.51
C GLY A 167 7.78 -7.15 -8.69
N PHE A 168 8.77 -7.03 -7.82
CA PHE A 168 9.18 -8.09 -6.89
C PHE A 168 8.02 -8.54 -6.01
N ALA A 169 7.29 -7.60 -5.41
CA ALA A 169 6.14 -7.92 -4.58
C ALA A 169 5.04 -8.64 -5.37
N SER A 170 4.57 -8.03 -6.47
CA SER A 170 3.35 -8.47 -7.17
C SER A 170 3.56 -9.69 -8.06
N PHE A 171 4.76 -9.87 -8.61
CA PHE A 171 5.05 -10.92 -9.59
C PHE A 171 5.94 -12.05 -9.06
N TRP A 172 6.68 -11.84 -7.98
CA TRP A 172 7.47 -12.89 -7.33
C TRP A 172 6.88 -13.32 -5.98
N THR A 173 6.80 -12.43 -5.00
CA THR A 173 6.41 -12.86 -3.65
C THR A 173 4.95 -13.26 -3.58
N ASP A 174 4.07 -12.49 -4.23
CA ASP A 174 2.61 -12.69 -4.16
C ASP A 174 2.11 -13.81 -5.10
N ARG A 175 3.00 -14.35 -5.96
CA ARG A 175 2.63 -15.37 -6.96
C ARG A 175 3.41 -16.67 -6.80
N PRO A 176 4.63 -16.86 -7.35
CA PRO A 176 5.34 -18.13 -7.21
C PRO A 176 5.73 -18.44 -5.76
N PHE A 177 6.21 -17.46 -4.99
CA PHE A 177 6.58 -17.69 -3.59
C PHE A 177 5.36 -17.97 -2.71
N PHE A 178 4.27 -17.22 -2.90
CA PHE A 178 2.96 -17.49 -2.30
C PHE A 178 2.45 -18.90 -2.62
N ARG A 179 2.62 -19.38 -3.86
CA ARG A 179 2.23 -20.75 -4.24
C ARG A 179 3.03 -21.82 -3.48
N ALA A 180 4.34 -21.64 -3.35
CA ALA A 180 5.17 -22.58 -2.58
C ALA A 180 4.74 -22.64 -1.11
N THR A 181 4.50 -21.48 -0.51
CA THR A 181 4.17 -21.35 0.92
C THR A 181 2.71 -21.74 1.25
N THR A 182 1.74 -21.45 0.38
CA THR A 182 0.35 -21.96 0.53
C THR A 182 0.27 -23.47 0.43
N GLY A 183 1.18 -24.08 -0.35
CA GLY A 183 1.36 -25.53 -0.41
C GLY A 183 1.82 -26.17 0.91
N LEU A 184 2.13 -25.37 1.93
CA LEU A 184 2.49 -25.83 3.28
C LEU A 184 1.33 -25.72 4.28
N ILE A 185 0.15 -25.25 3.87
CA ILE A 185 -1.05 -25.28 4.72
C ILE A 185 -1.33 -26.74 5.11
N PRO A 186 -1.54 -27.04 6.41
CA PRO A 186 -1.76 -28.39 6.85
C PRO A 186 -3.00 -29.05 6.20
N PRO A 187 -2.94 -30.36 5.85
CA PRO A 187 -4.06 -31.10 5.25
C PRO A 187 -5.37 -31.00 6.03
N ALA A 188 -5.31 -30.91 7.36
CA ALA A 188 -6.48 -30.74 8.21
C ALA A 188 -7.34 -29.52 7.81
N VAL A 189 -6.69 -28.39 7.50
CA VAL A 189 -7.37 -27.14 7.10
C VAL A 189 -8.13 -27.34 5.79
N TRP A 190 -7.54 -28.04 4.81
CA TRP A 190 -8.16 -28.31 3.52
C TRP A 190 -9.39 -29.22 3.60
N ARG A 191 -9.54 -30.00 4.68
CA ARG A 191 -10.73 -30.84 4.91
C ARG A 191 -11.92 -30.07 5.50
N THR A 192 -11.70 -28.81 5.92
CA THR A 192 -12.75 -27.96 6.48
C THR A 192 -13.58 -27.26 5.39
N THR A 193 -14.54 -26.42 5.80
CA THR A 193 -15.26 -25.50 4.90
C THR A 193 -14.33 -24.55 4.15
N PHE A 194 -13.15 -24.25 4.71
CA PHE A 194 -12.11 -23.47 4.05
C PHE A 194 -11.67 -24.08 2.72
N GLY A 195 -11.38 -25.39 2.70
CA GLY A 195 -10.98 -26.06 1.46
C GLY A 195 -12.07 -26.00 0.38
N LYS A 196 -13.35 -26.12 0.79
CA LYS A 196 -14.50 -25.98 -0.12
C LYS A 196 -14.61 -24.57 -0.68
N ASP A 197 -14.44 -23.54 0.16
CA ASP A 197 -14.45 -22.14 -0.29
C ASP A 197 -13.30 -21.83 -1.26
N ARG A 198 -12.09 -22.31 -0.95
CA ARG A 198 -10.91 -22.12 -1.82
C ARG A 198 -11.02 -22.88 -3.14
N ALA A 199 -11.63 -24.07 -3.15
CA ALA A 199 -11.95 -24.76 -4.40
C ALA A 199 -12.86 -23.92 -5.31
N LYS A 200 -13.89 -23.26 -4.74
CA LYS A 200 -14.75 -22.31 -5.47
C LYS A 200 -13.98 -21.06 -5.93
N LEU A 201 -13.06 -20.54 -5.12
CA LEU A 201 -12.23 -19.38 -5.47
C LEU A 201 -11.33 -19.66 -6.68
N ILE A 202 -10.68 -20.83 -6.68
CA ILE A 202 -9.70 -21.20 -7.71
C ILE A 202 -10.39 -21.74 -8.97
N GLY A 203 -11.60 -22.31 -8.83
CA GLY A 203 -12.39 -22.83 -9.95
C GLY A 203 -12.15 -24.31 -10.26
N HIS A 204 -11.56 -25.06 -9.33
CA HIS A 204 -11.36 -26.51 -9.44
C HIS A 204 -11.38 -27.20 -8.07
N PRO A 205 -11.75 -28.49 -7.98
CA PRO A 205 -11.73 -29.24 -6.72
C PRO A 205 -10.33 -29.31 -6.09
N LEU A 206 -10.28 -29.24 -4.76
CA LEU A 206 -9.07 -29.45 -3.97
C LEU A 206 -9.16 -30.78 -3.22
N ASP A 207 -8.11 -31.59 -3.33
CA ASP A 207 -7.97 -32.87 -2.61
C ASP A 207 -6.91 -32.70 -1.52
N ALA A 208 -7.34 -32.79 -0.26
CA ALA A 208 -6.47 -32.59 0.90
C ALA A 208 -5.33 -33.63 0.99
N ASP A 209 -5.56 -34.88 0.59
CA ASP A 209 -4.54 -35.94 0.64
C ASP A 209 -3.53 -35.77 -0.49
N LYS A 210 -3.99 -35.35 -1.68
CA LYS A 210 -3.09 -34.98 -2.78
C LYS A 210 -2.22 -33.78 -2.40
N LEU A 211 -2.80 -32.77 -1.75
CA LEU A 211 -2.05 -31.61 -1.26
C LEU A 211 -1.04 -32.02 -0.18
N ALA A 212 -1.41 -32.93 0.74
CA ALA A 212 -0.50 -33.48 1.73
C ALA A 212 0.74 -34.14 1.09
N ARG A 213 0.53 -34.95 0.04
CA ARG A 213 1.63 -35.60 -0.70
C ARG A 213 2.55 -34.61 -1.42
N LYS A 214 2.09 -33.39 -1.69
CA LYS A 214 2.88 -32.32 -2.32
C LYS A 214 3.71 -31.48 -1.35
N VAL A 215 3.56 -31.66 -0.04
CA VAL A 215 4.34 -30.88 0.95
C VAL A 215 5.85 -30.97 0.70
N PRO A 216 6.47 -32.14 0.40
CA PRO A 216 7.90 -32.20 0.07
C PRO A 216 8.29 -31.40 -1.18
N GLU A 217 7.46 -31.43 -2.23
CA GLU A 217 7.65 -30.64 -3.46
C GLU A 217 7.58 -29.13 -3.13
N ASN A 218 6.61 -28.72 -2.32
CA ASN A 218 6.46 -27.31 -1.90
C ASN A 218 7.60 -26.84 -0.99
N LEU A 219 8.12 -27.71 -0.13
CA LEU A 219 9.33 -27.43 0.65
C LEU A 219 10.56 -27.27 -0.25
N SER A 220 10.70 -28.11 -1.29
CA SER A 220 11.75 -27.95 -2.30
C SER A 220 11.62 -26.64 -3.08
N ASN A 221 10.40 -26.21 -3.38
CA ASN A 221 10.16 -24.92 -4.04
C ASN A 221 10.45 -23.73 -3.12
N LEU A 222 10.11 -23.82 -1.83
CA LEU A 222 10.52 -22.85 -0.82
C LEU A 222 12.06 -22.76 -0.76
N ASP A 223 12.72 -23.91 -0.74
CA ASP A 223 14.18 -24.03 -0.71
C ASP A 223 14.83 -23.33 -1.92
N LEU A 224 14.30 -23.57 -3.12
CA LEU A 224 14.73 -22.89 -4.36
C LEU A 224 14.67 -21.37 -4.22
N HIS A 225 13.53 -20.84 -3.77
CA HIS A 225 13.35 -19.40 -3.62
C HIS A 225 14.32 -18.78 -2.62
N LEU A 226 14.56 -19.44 -1.48
CA LEU A 226 15.52 -18.98 -0.48
C LEU A 226 16.95 -19.06 -1.01
N SER A 227 17.32 -20.13 -1.72
CA SER A 227 18.64 -20.29 -2.34
C SER A 227 18.97 -19.20 -3.36
N ILE A 228 17.96 -18.68 -4.08
CA ILE A 228 18.17 -17.57 -5.03
C ILE A 228 18.48 -16.27 -4.29
N LEU A 229 17.90 -16.07 -3.10
CA LEU A 229 18.01 -14.82 -2.35
C LEU A 229 19.23 -14.77 -1.41
N GLU A 230 19.65 -15.91 -0.85
CA GLU A 230 20.76 -16.00 0.12
C GLU A 230 22.07 -15.34 -0.34
N PRO A 231 22.51 -15.46 -1.60
CA PRO A 231 23.74 -14.82 -2.06
C PRO A 231 23.78 -13.30 -1.84
N GLN A 232 22.63 -12.62 -1.81
CA GLN A 232 22.55 -11.17 -1.56
C GLN A 232 23.02 -10.78 -0.15
N PHE A 233 22.90 -11.70 0.80
CA PHE A 233 23.26 -11.51 2.21
C PHE A 233 24.63 -12.10 2.56
N ARG A 234 25.44 -12.45 1.55
CA ARG A 234 26.81 -12.96 1.74
C ARG A 234 27.81 -11.95 1.21
N ALA A 235 28.85 -11.67 2.00
CA ALA A 235 29.97 -10.87 1.54
C ALA A 235 30.79 -11.67 0.51
N SER A 236 31.06 -11.06 -0.65
CA SER A 236 31.84 -11.67 -1.73
C SER A 236 33.14 -12.30 -1.21
N GLY A 237 33.32 -13.60 -1.44
CA GLY A 237 34.56 -14.33 -1.17
C GLY A 237 34.90 -14.65 0.30
N SER A 238 34.24 -14.05 1.30
CA SER A 238 34.61 -14.26 2.72
C SER A 238 33.66 -15.16 3.51
N GLY A 239 32.51 -15.51 2.94
CA GLY A 239 31.47 -16.29 3.64
C GLY A 239 30.80 -15.57 4.81
N LYS A 240 31.18 -14.33 5.12
CA LYS A 240 30.58 -13.51 6.18
C LYS A 240 29.17 -13.08 5.79
N VAL A 241 28.26 -13.07 6.76
CA VAL A 241 26.91 -12.51 6.58
C VAL A 241 27.02 -11.00 6.44
N LYS A 242 26.43 -10.48 5.37
CA LYS A 242 26.24 -9.04 5.15
C LYS A 242 24.90 -8.65 5.78
N THR A 243 24.92 -7.63 6.62
CA THR A 243 23.69 -7.02 7.15
C THR A 243 23.16 -5.98 6.17
N GLY A 244 21.83 -5.88 6.06
CA GLY A 244 21.16 -4.96 5.16
C GLY A 244 19.78 -5.46 4.76
N TRP A 245 19.16 -4.72 3.85
CA TRP A 245 17.84 -5.00 3.30
C TRP A 245 17.97 -5.59 1.88
N LEU A 246 16.87 -6.09 1.31
CA LEU A 246 16.86 -6.64 -0.04
C LEU A 246 17.28 -5.62 -1.11
N LEU A 247 16.96 -4.35 -0.87
CA LEU A 247 17.43 -3.23 -1.67
C LEU A 247 18.44 -2.41 -0.87
N PRO A 248 19.37 -1.68 -1.52
CA PRO A 248 20.40 -0.89 -0.84
C PRO A 248 19.83 0.41 -0.23
N THR A 249 18.85 0.26 0.64
CA THR A 249 18.12 1.34 1.32
C THR A 249 18.58 1.46 2.79
N PRO A 250 18.39 2.61 3.44
CA PRO A 250 18.75 2.77 4.86
C PRO A 250 17.77 2.07 5.83
N LYS A 251 16.55 1.79 5.37
CA LYS A 251 15.46 1.13 6.11
C LYS A 251 14.82 0.07 5.21
N PRO A 252 14.04 -0.89 5.75
CA PRO A 252 13.33 -1.86 4.93
C PRO A 252 12.43 -1.18 3.91
N SER A 253 12.30 -1.80 2.75
CA SER A 253 11.44 -1.36 1.65
C SER A 253 10.23 -2.28 1.47
N LEU A 254 9.37 -1.97 0.51
CA LEU A 254 8.28 -2.87 0.09
C LEU A 254 8.82 -4.25 -0.30
N ALA A 255 10.03 -4.35 -0.86
CA ALA A 255 10.62 -5.65 -1.18
C ALA A 255 10.77 -6.50 0.10
N ASP A 256 11.29 -5.90 1.18
CA ASP A 256 11.46 -6.57 2.47
C ASP A 256 10.12 -6.96 3.10
N VAL A 257 9.15 -6.03 3.10
CA VAL A 257 7.78 -6.31 3.57
C VAL A 257 7.21 -7.52 2.84
N SER A 258 7.34 -7.53 1.50
CA SER A 258 6.74 -8.53 0.61
C SER A 258 7.37 -9.92 0.75
N LEU A 259 8.66 -10.01 1.05
CA LEU A 259 9.29 -11.29 1.36
C LEU A 259 8.95 -11.75 2.79
N TYR A 260 9.03 -10.83 3.75
CA TYR A 260 8.89 -11.14 5.17
C TYR A 260 7.50 -11.66 5.50
N TYR A 261 6.43 -10.98 5.08
CA TYR A 261 5.07 -11.36 5.45
C TYR A 261 4.75 -12.80 5.00
N GLN A 262 5.23 -13.17 3.81
CA GLN A 262 4.94 -14.46 3.21
C GLN A 262 5.76 -15.58 3.85
N LEU A 263 7.05 -15.32 4.13
CA LEU A 263 7.91 -16.28 4.83
C LEU A 263 7.47 -16.47 6.29
N ARG A 264 7.12 -15.38 7.00
CA ARG A 264 6.61 -15.45 8.37
C ARG A 264 5.31 -16.25 8.42
N TRP A 265 4.39 -15.99 7.49
CA TRP A 265 3.14 -16.73 7.39
C TRP A 265 3.35 -18.22 7.10
N ALA A 266 4.30 -18.56 6.23
CA ALA A 266 4.64 -19.96 5.95
C ALA A 266 5.12 -20.70 7.20
N LEU A 267 5.96 -20.05 8.02
CA LEU A 267 6.49 -20.61 9.27
C LEU A 267 5.36 -20.81 10.29
N ASP A 268 4.47 -19.82 10.44
CA ASP A 268 3.35 -19.90 11.37
C ASP A 268 2.31 -20.95 10.91
N ILE A 269 1.81 -20.86 9.67
CA ILE A 269 0.70 -21.71 9.24
C ILE A 269 1.09 -23.17 9.12
N SER A 270 2.31 -23.47 8.66
CA SER A 270 2.80 -24.84 8.52
C SER A 270 3.07 -25.52 9.87
N SER A 271 3.21 -24.72 10.93
CA SER A 271 3.36 -25.18 12.32
C SER A 271 2.05 -25.22 13.10
N TYR A 272 0.90 -25.08 12.41
CA TYR A 272 -0.45 -25.01 13.00
C TYR A 272 -0.67 -23.77 13.90
N LYS A 273 -0.01 -22.64 13.62
CA LYS A 273 -0.29 -21.35 14.28
C LYS A 273 -1.17 -20.48 13.37
N GLY A 274 -2.32 -20.04 13.87
CA GLY A 274 -3.31 -19.27 13.12
C GLY A 274 -4.19 -20.10 12.18
N VAL A 275 -4.16 -21.43 12.24
CA VAL A 275 -5.03 -22.28 11.42
C VAL A 275 -6.49 -22.20 11.87
N GLU A 276 -6.75 -21.89 13.14
CA GLU A 276 -8.09 -21.70 13.67
C GLU A 276 -8.78 -20.49 13.05
N ASN A 277 -8.13 -19.33 13.06
CA ASN A 277 -8.66 -18.14 12.41
C ASN A 277 -8.74 -18.31 10.88
N LEU A 278 -7.73 -18.94 10.25
CA LEU A 278 -7.75 -19.25 8.81
C LEU A 278 -8.97 -20.09 8.43
N SER A 279 -9.22 -21.17 9.15
CA SER A 279 -10.28 -22.14 8.87
C SER A 279 -11.67 -21.73 9.38
N GLY A 280 -11.79 -20.59 10.06
CA GLY A 280 -13.03 -20.17 10.72
C GLY A 280 -13.46 -21.14 11.83
N GLY A 281 -12.49 -21.68 12.58
CA GLY A 281 -12.72 -22.63 13.68
C GLY A 281 -12.70 -24.11 13.29
N GLY A 282 -12.52 -24.44 12.01
CA GLY A 282 -12.54 -25.82 11.51
C GLY A 282 -11.30 -26.66 11.86
N THR A 283 -10.20 -26.04 12.28
CA THR A 283 -8.97 -26.72 12.72
C THR A 283 -8.39 -25.91 13.88
N LYS A 284 -8.01 -26.57 14.97
CA LYS A 284 -7.42 -25.89 16.14
C LYS A 284 -5.95 -25.57 15.92
N ASP A 285 -5.50 -24.47 16.52
CA ASP A 285 -4.09 -24.16 16.61
C ASP A 285 -3.36 -25.18 17.49
N ALA A 286 -2.09 -25.44 17.16
CA ALA A 286 -1.22 -26.22 18.03
C ALA A 286 -0.78 -25.37 19.23
N ALA A 287 -0.73 -26.00 20.41
CA ALA A 287 -0.11 -25.40 21.58
C ALA A 287 1.37 -25.08 21.29
N GLU A 288 1.94 -24.06 21.95
CA GLU A 288 3.28 -23.55 21.65
C GLU A 288 4.38 -24.62 21.65
N GLY A 289 4.35 -25.57 22.60
CA GLY A 289 5.29 -26.69 22.68
C GLY A 289 4.97 -27.90 21.76
N GLN A 290 3.90 -27.82 20.97
CA GLN A 290 3.43 -28.89 20.07
C GLN A 290 3.46 -28.45 18.59
N ARG A 291 4.04 -27.27 18.30
CA ARG A 291 4.14 -26.73 16.95
C ARG A 291 5.03 -27.60 16.08
N ALA A 292 4.55 -27.93 14.88
CA ALA A 292 5.28 -28.78 13.95
C ALA A 292 6.43 -28.01 13.27
N GLU A 293 7.59 -28.64 13.13
CA GLU A 293 8.70 -28.11 12.35
C GLU A 293 8.54 -28.52 10.87
N VAL A 294 7.84 -27.69 10.10
CA VAL A 294 7.61 -27.94 8.66
C VAL A 294 8.47 -27.00 7.82
N ALA A 295 8.11 -25.72 7.72
CA ALA A 295 8.90 -24.76 6.95
C ALA A 295 10.29 -24.49 7.56
N SER A 296 10.44 -24.62 8.88
CA SER A 296 11.73 -24.42 9.60
C SER A 296 12.81 -25.46 9.26
N ARG A 297 12.42 -26.64 8.77
CA ARG A 297 13.35 -27.64 8.22
C ARG A 297 14.13 -27.10 7.02
N VAL A 298 13.52 -26.16 6.29
CA VAL A 298 14.14 -25.49 5.14
C VAL A 298 14.73 -24.16 5.56
N PHE A 299 13.92 -23.28 6.17
CA PHE A 299 14.37 -21.96 6.59
C PHE A 299 14.89 -21.95 8.02
N ASN A 300 16.20 -21.93 8.19
CA ASN A 300 16.88 -21.80 9.48
C ASN A 300 18.28 -21.20 9.31
N ALA A 301 18.88 -20.75 10.42
CA ALA A 301 20.18 -20.09 10.43
C ALA A 301 21.35 -20.97 9.94
N GLN A 302 21.23 -22.30 10.02
CA GLN A 302 22.29 -23.19 9.54
C GLN A 302 22.34 -23.25 8.01
N ARG A 303 21.17 -23.30 7.37
CA ARG A 303 21.05 -23.39 5.90
C ARG A 303 21.12 -22.03 5.22
N TYR A 304 20.54 -21.02 5.85
CA TYR A 304 20.33 -19.68 5.31
C TYR A 304 20.73 -18.60 6.31
N PRO A 305 22.02 -18.54 6.73
CA PRO A 305 22.46 -17.61 7.77
C PRO A 305 22.22 -16.14 7.42
N GLY A 306 22.37 -15.76 6.15
CA GLY A 306 22.16 -14.40 5.68
C GLY A 306 20.69 -13.99 5.70
N LEU A 307 19.83 -14.78 5.07
CA LEU A 307 18.38 -14.55 5.10
C LEU A 307 17.81 -14.64 6.52
N HIS A 308 18.32 -15.55 7.36
CA HIS A 308 17.88 -15.63 8.75
C HIS A 308 18.25 -14.36 9.52
N ALA A 309 19.46 -13.83 9.34
CA ALA A 309 19.85 -12.56 9.93
C ALA A 309 19.00 -11.39 9.44
N TRP A 310 18.71 -11.31 8.13
CA TRP A 310 17.78 -10.34 7.56
C TRP A 310 16.38 -10.45 8.17
N PHE A 311 15.86 -11.68 8.30
CA PHE A 311 14.54 -11.94 8.85
C PHE A 311 14.42 -11.45 10.30
N THR A 312 15.40 -11.80 11.15
CA THR A 312 15.46 -11.32 12.55
C THR A 312 15.65 -9.80 12.62
N ALA A 313 16.44 -9.21 11.71
CA ALA A 313 16.61 -7.76 11.64
C ALA A 313 15.29 -7.06 11.27
N PHE A 314 14.51 -7.63 10.36
CA PHE A 314 13.19 -7.10 10.00
C PHE A 314 12.21 -7.21 11.18
N GLU A 315 12.17 -8.35 11.91
CA GLU A 315 11.36 -8.50 13.13
C GLU A 315 11.72 -7.45 14.19
N SER A 316 13.02 -7.21 14.39
CA SER A 316 13.53 -6.21 15.33
C SER A 316 13.12 -4.80 14.91
N TYR A 317 13.26 -4.47 13.62
CA TYR A 317 12.83 -3.19 13.06
C TYR A 317 11.34 -2.97 13.27
N MET A 318 10.49 -3.92 12.88
CA MET A 318 9.04 -3.80 13.05
C MET A 318 8.62 -3.68 14.52
N SER A 319 9.30 -4.41 15.41
CA SER A 319 9.04 -4.34 16.86
C SER A 319 9.42 -2.98 17.46
N SER A 320 10.39 -2.27 16.87
CA SER A 320 10.82 -0.94 17.31
C SER A 320 9.82 0.18 16.93
N LEU A 321 8.95 -0.06 15.95
CA LEU A 321 7.96 0.92 15.51
C LEU A 321 6.76 0.97 16.47
N PRO A 322 6.12 2.13 16.69
CA PRO A 322 4.92 2.20 17.51
C PRO A 322 3.78 1.35 16.93
N SER A 323 2.83 0.95 17.79
CA SER A 323 1.57 0.38 17.31
C SER A 323 0.71 1.49 16.71
N VAL A 324 0.05 1.18 15.60
CA VAL A 324 -0.86 2.09 14.88
C VAL A 324 -2.24 1.47 14.68
N GLU A 325 -2.44 0.23 15.15
CA GLU A 325 -3.69 -0.52 15.01
C GLU A 325 -4.60 -0.27 16.22
N SER A 326 -5.84 0.09 15.93
CA SER A 326 -7.00 -0.10 16.81
C SER A 326 -7.89 -1.20 16.21
N SER A 327 -8.82 -1.75 16.99
CA SER A 327 -9.76 -2.78 16.50
C SER A 327 -11.19 -2.44 16.87
N ALA A 328 -12.13 -2.69 15.96
CA ALA A 328 -13.56 -2.61 16.25
C ALA A 328 -14.28 -3.85 15.70
N LYS A 329 -15.39 -4.24 16.34
CA LYS A 329 -16.17 -5.40 15.90
C LYS A 329 -16.89 -5.08 14.59
N GLU A 330 -17.02 -6.08 13.72
CA GLU A 330 -17.80 -5.99 12.48
C GLU A 330 -19.23 -5.44 12.72
N THR A 331 -19.87 -5.87 13.80
CA THR A 331 -21.24 -5.49 14.17
C THR A 331 -21.37 -4.07 14.73
N ASP A 332 -20.25 -3.43 15.09
CA ASP A 332 -20.27 -2.08 15.64
C ASP A 332 -20.76 -1.08 14.56
N SER A 333 -21.68 -0.19 14.92
CA SER A 333 -22.15 0.87 14.03
C SER A 333 -21.29 2.13 14.09
N THR A 334 -20.43 2.29 15.10
CA THR A 334 -19.63 3.50 15.30
C THR A 334 -18.74 3.80 14.10
N TRP A 335 -17.97 2.81 13.63
CA TRP A 335 -17.10 2.97 12.47
C TRP A 335 -17.89 3.26 11.18
N ARG A 336 -19.09 2.68 11.01
CA ARG A 336 -19.96 2.98 9.85
C ARG A 336 -20.46 4.41 9.87
N ASN A 337 -20.92 4.86 11.04
CA ASN A 337 -21.42 6.21 11.22
C ASN A 337 -20.30 7.23 11.04
N GLU A 338 -19.09 6.94 11.51
CA GLU A 338 -17.91 7.78 11.29
C GLU A 338 -17.54 7.81 9.81
N LEU A 339 -17.43 6.66 9.16
CA LEU A 339 -17.14 6.56 7.73
C LEU A 339 -18.15 7.34 6.86
N GLN A 340 -19.44 7.32 7.24
CA GLN A 340 -20.48 8.04 6.51
C GLN A 340 -20.35 9.57 6.63
N ARG A 341 -19.69 10.08 7.67
CA ARG A 341 -19.37 11.51 7.84
C ARG A 341 -18.10 11.93 7.13
N GLN A 342 -17.24 10.98 6.72
CA GLN A 342 -16.00 11.28 6.03
C GLN A 342 -16.27 11.85 4.62
N SER A 343 -15.30 12.54 4.07
CA SER A 343 -15.31 12.98 2.68
C SER A 343 -14.76 11.92 1.74
N PHE A 344 -15.08 12.04 0.46
CA PHE A 344 -14.27 11.46 -0.60
C PHE A 344 -12.89 12.11 -0.61
N MET A 345 -11.86 11.34 -0.88
CA MET A 345 -10.50 11.82 -1.04
C MET A 345 -10.33 12.61 -2.35
N GLY A 346 -9.37 13.53 -2.40
CA GLY A 346 -9.13 14.37 -3.58
C GLY A 346 -10.05 15.59 -3.68
N SER A 347 -9.91 16.35 -4.77
CA SER A 347 -10.52 17.68 -4.90
C SER A 347 -11.98 17.68 -5.36
N SER A 348 -12.46 16.56 -5.94
CA SER A 348 -13.81 16.43 -6.47
C SER A 348 -14.54 15.20 -5.93
N ALA A 349 -15.76 15.41 -5.43
CA ALA A 349 -16.67 14.33 -5.04
C ALA A 349 -17.26 13.57 -6.26
N GLN A 350 -17.19 14.17 -7.46
CA GLN A 350 -17.91 13.69 -8.66
C GLN A 350 -16.99 13.05 -9.70
N ALA A 351 -15.71 13.42 -9.72
CA ALA A 351 -14.68 12.80 -10.55
C ALA A 351 -13.74 12.01 -9.64
N GLY A 352 -13.52 10.73 -9.93
CA GLY A 352 -12.45 10.00 -9.25
C GLY A 352 -11.11 10.53 -9.74
N GLU A 353 -10.20 10.84 -8.83
CA GLU A 353 -8.80 11.08 -9.18
C GLU A 353 -8.08 9.73 -9.10
N SER A 354 -7.33 9.38 -10.16
CA SER A 354 -6.45 8.21 -10.09
C SER A 354 -5.25 8.55 -9.20
N LEU A 355 -4.98 7.67 -8.24
CA LEU A 355 -3.93 7.85 -7.24
C LEU A 355 -2.55 7.52 -7.75
N VAL A 356 -2.46 6.53 -8.64
CA VAL A 356 -1.17 6.04 -9.11
C VAL A 356 -0.74 6.94 -10.26
N PRO A 357 0.23 7.85 -10.04
CA PRO A 357 0.67 8.76 -11.08
C PRO A 357 1.39 7.91 -12.13
N SER A 358 0.86 7.88 -13.34
CA SER A 358 1.58 7.29 -14.46
C SER A 358 2.50 8.35 -15.07
N CYS A 359 3.75 7.98 -15.34
CA CYS A 359 4.69 8.87 -16.03
C CYS A 359 4.29 9.12 -17.50
N VAL A 360 3.44 8.25 -18.03
CA VAL A 360 2.70 8.50 -19.27
C VAL A 360 1.38 9.17 -18.89
N GLY A 361 1.05 10.29 -19.52
CA GLY A 361 -0.18 11.03 -19.22
C GLY A 361 -1.45 10.16 -19.34
N SER A 362 -2.58 10.67 -18.82
CA SER A 362 -3.91 10.05 -18.95
C SER A 362 -4.07 9.46 -20.35
N MET A 363 -4.22 8.15 -20.43
CA MET A 363 -4.37 7.45 -21.69
C MET A 363 -5.83 7.56 -22.14
N ASP A 364 -6.29 8.79 -22.36
CA ASP A 364 -7.60 9.05 -22.94
C ASP A 364 -7.69 8.60 -24.42
N SER A 365 -6.60 8.13 -25.06
CA SER A 365 -6.44 8.38 -26.49
C SER A 365 -6.37 7.22 -27.49
N VAL A 366 -6.23 5.93 -27.14
CA VAL A 366 -6.31 4.87 -28.19
C VAL A 366 -6.93 3.56 -27.70
N THR A 367 -6.27 2.80 -26.82
CA THR A 367 -6.60 1.38 -26.60
C THR A 367 -7.80 1.12 -25.68
N ASP A 368 -8.06 2.00 -24.70
CA ASP A 368 -9.25 1.89 -23.86
C ASP A 368 -10.51 2.28 -24.64
N ALA A 369 -10.43 3.32 -25.47
CA ALA A 369 -11.50 3.73 -26.38
C ALA A 369 -11.83 2.63 -27.41
N GLU A 370 -10.82 1.97 -28.00
CA GLU A 370 -10.99 0.81 -28.89
C GLU A 370 -11.73 -0.36 -28.21
N ARG A 371 -11.62 -0.48 -26.88
CA ARG A 371 -12.32 -1.48 -26.08
C ARG A 371 -13.68 -0.99 -25.54
N GLY A 372 -14.07 0.23 -25.90
CA GLY A 372 -15.29 0.89 -25.43
C GLY A 372 -15.24 1.39 -23.98
N LEU A 373 -14.07 1.36 -23.34
CA LEU A 373 -13.89 1.88 -21.98
C LEU A 373 -13.71 3.39 -22.03
N LYS A 374 -14.72 4.10 -21.53
CA LYS A 374 -14.69 5.56 -21.36
C LYS A 374 -15.31 5.95 -20.03
N MET A 375 -15.01 7.17 -19.58
CA MET A 375 -15.65 7.78 -18.42
C MET A 375 -17.18 7.65 -18.48
N GLY A 376 -17.81 7.30 -17.36
CA GLY A 376 -19.25 7.08 -17.25
C GLY A 376 -19.76 5.74 -17.80
N SER A 377 -18.91 4.90 -18.41
CA SER A 377 -19.35 3.58 -18.89
C SER A 377 -19.70 2.65 -17.74
N MET A 378 -20.71 1.80 -17.93
CA MET A 378 -20.93 0.66 -17.04
C MET A 378 -19.94 -0.45 -17.36
N VAL A 379 -19.23 -0.91 -16.34
CA VAL A 379 -18.19 -1.93 -16.44
C VAL A 379 -18.38 -3.01 -15.40
N GLN A 380 -17.81 -4.18 -15.69
CA GLN A 380 -17.48 -5.20 -14.71
C GLN A 380 -15.97 -5.21 -14.48
N VAL A 381 -15.57 -5.28 -13.21
CA VAL A 381 -14.18 -5.40 -12.78
C VAL A 381 -14.03 -6.72 -12.01
N ALA A 382 -13.10 -7.57 -12.44
CA ALA A 382 -12.83 -8.86 -11.81
C ALA A 382 -11.33 -9.20 -11.88
N PRO A 383 -10.78 -9.93 -10.89
CA PRO A 383 -9.41 -10.44 -11.00
C PRO A 383 -9.20 -11.27 -12.26
N ASP A 384 -7.98 -11.26 -12.79
CA ASP A 384 -7.60 -12.07 -13.94
C ASP A 384 -7.08 -13.47 -13.58
N ASP A 385 -7.00 -13.80 -12.28
CA ASP A 385 -6.45 -15.04 -11.75
C ASP A 385 -7.54 -15.90 -11.07
N THR A 386 -7.89 -15.62 -9.82
CA THR A 386 -8.82 -16.37 -8.96
C THR A 386 -9.93 -15.46 -8.47
N GLY A 387 -11.13 -16.01 -8.25
CA GLY A 387 -12.31 -15.22 -7.90
C GLY A 387 -12.92 -14.45 -9.08
N ARG A 388 -12.67 -14.91 -10.32
CA ARG A 388 -13.21 -14.30 -11.54
C ARG A 388 -14.74 -14.33 -11.62
N GLY A 389 -15.38 -15.24 -10.89
CA GLY A 389 -16.83 -15.42 -10.86
C GLY A 389 -17.60 -14.42 -9.98
N ASP A 390 -16.89 -13.51 -9.32
CA ASP A 390 -17.45 -12.55 -8.37
C ASP A 390 -17.11 -11.09 -8.79
N PRO A 391 -17.52 -10.65 -10.00
CA PRO A 391 -17.21 -9.32 -10.52
C PRO A 391 -17.90 -8.21 -9.72
N VAL A 392 -17.28 -7.03 -9.71
CA VAL A 392 -17.90 -5.79 -9.26
C VAL A 392 -18.41 -5.03 -10.48
N PHE A 393 -19.70 -4.72 -10.48
CA PHE A 393 -20.34 -3.90 -11.50
C PHE A 393 -20.39 -2.45 -11.03
N GLY A 394 -20.08 -1.51 -11.92
CA GLY A 394 -20.09 -0.10 -11.56
C GLY A 394 -19.88 0.84 -12.74
N LYS A 395 -20.16 2.12 -12.48
CA LYS A 395 -19.95 3.22 -13.43
C LYS A 395 -18.53 3.75 -13.29
N VAL A 396 -17.79 3.88 -14.39
CA VAL A 396 -16.42 4.41 -14.37
C VAL A 396 -16.42 5.89 -13.95
N LEU A 397 -15.72 6.19 -12.85
CA LEU A 397 -15.48 7.54 -12.31
C LEU A 397 -14.08 8.05 -12.57
N ALA A 398 -13.11 7.16 -12.81
CA ALA A 398 -11.76 7.49 -13.24
C ALA A 398 -11.16 6.32 -14.01
N LEU A 399 -10.32 6.61 -14.99
CA LEU A 399 -9.64 5.62 -15.80
C LEU A 399 -8.17 6.03 -16.00
N GLY A 400 -7.26 5.18 -15.52
CA GLY A 400 -5.83 5.35 -15.71
C GLY A 400 -5.18 4.06 -16.22
N VAL A 401 -3.89 4.15 -16.54
CA VAL A 401 -3.10 2.99 -17.01
C VAL A 401 -2.98 1.94 -15.90
N GLU A 402 -2.88 2.38 -14.65
CA GLU A 402 -2.62 1.50 -13.50
C GLU A 402 -3.84 1.28 -12.60
N GLU A 403 -4.91 2.06 -12.78
CA GLU A 403 -6.05 2.07 -11.87
C GLU A 403 -7.36 2.35 -12.61
N VAL A 404 -8.45 1.77 -12.11
CA VAL A 404 -9.81 2.16 -12.47
C VAL A 404 -10.60 2.45 -11.19
N VAL A 405 -11.39 3.50 -11.22
CA VAL A 405 -12.28 3.89 -10.12
C VAL A 405 -13.72 3.76 -10.58
N VAL A 406 -14.53 3.05 -9.81
CA VAL A 406 -15.93 2.82 -10.13
C VAL A 406 -16.85 3.23 -8.99
N GLU A 407 -17.99 3.80 -9.36
CA GLU A 407 -19.16 3.89 -8.50
C GLU A 407 -19.88 2.54 -8.54
N PRO A 408 -20.04 1.81 -7.42
CA PRO A 408 -20.71 0.52 -7.46
C PRO A 408 -22.18 0.66 -7.91
N GLU A 409 -22.60 -0.24 -8.80
CA GLU A 409 -23.99 -0.34 -9.27
C GLU A 409 -24.90 -0.76 -8.09
N ARG A 410 -24.47 -1.79 -7.36
CA ARG A 410 -25.13 -2.20 -6.12
C ARG A 410 -24.79 -1.19 -5.04
N LYS A 411 -25.78 -0.44 -4.57
CA LYS A 411 -25.60 0.49 -3.45
C LYS A 411 -25.55 -0.24 -2.11
N GLY A 412 -24.59 0.13 -1.27
CA GLY A 412 -24.56 -0.23 0.14
C GLY A 412 -25.14 0.88 1.02
N SER A 413 -25.09 0.71 2.35
CA SER A 413 -25.53 1.72 3.32
C SER A 413 -24.64 2.96 3.35
N VAL A 414 -23.39 2.84 2.89
CA VAL A 414 -22.45 3.95 2.74
C VAL A 414 -22.08 4.06 1.27
N GLU A 415 -22.34 5.22 0.67
CA GLU A 415 -21.85 5.49 -0.68
C GLU A 415 -20.32 5.64 -0.65
N ILE A 416 -19.67 4.94 -1.57
CA ILE A 416 -18.21 4.86 -1.69
C ILE A 416 -17.81 4.87 -3.16
N ARG A 417 -16.53 5.16 -3.43
CA ARG A 417 -15.88 4.83 -4.70
C ARG A 417 -15.00 3.59 -4.49
N ILE A 418 -14.98 2.70 -5.46
CA ILE A 418 -14.15 1.49 -5.41
C ILE A 418 -13.02 1.61 -6.40
N HIS A 419 -11.80 1.47 -5.89
CA HIS A 419 -10.57 1.55 -6.64
C HIS A 419 -10.01 0.14 -6.87
N PHE A 420 -9.63 -0.15 -8.11
CA PHE A 420 -8.99 -1.41 -8.50
C PHE A 420 -7.71 -1.13 -9.29
N PRO A 421 -6.63 -1.89 -9.06
CA PRO A 421 -5.48 -1.82 -9.95
C PRO A 421 -5.87 -2.43 -11.31
N ARG A 422 -5.28 -1.93 -12.39
CA ARG A 422 -5.42 -2.52 -13.73
C ARG A 422 -4.61 -3.81 -13.85
N VAL A 423 -3.45 -3.87 -13.21
CA VAL A 423 -2.61 -5.09 -13.16
C VAL A 423 -3.32 -6.14 -12.32
N GLY A 424 -3.48 -7.35 -12.87
CA GLY A 424 -4.13 -8.47 -12.19
C GLY A 424 -5.67 -8.43 -12.24
N PHE A 425 -6.25 -7.49 -13.00
CA PHE A 425 -7.68 -7.34 -13.15
C PHE A 425 -8.08 -7.18 -14.62
N THR A 426 -9.30 -7.62 -14.90
CA THR A 426 -9.97 -7.35 -16.17
C THR A 426 -11.07 -6.33 -15.94
N VAL A 427 -11.07 -5.30 -16.79
CA VAL A 427 -12.14 -4.31 -16.91
C VAL A 427 -12.81 -4.54 -18.25
N ARG A 428 -14.13 -4.80 -18.23
CA ARG A 428 -14.92 -5.03 -19.44
C ARG A 428 -16.17 -4.17 -19.39
N THR A 429 -16.51 -3.56 -20.51
CA THR A 429 -17.81 -2.91 -20.67
C THR A 429 -18.92 -3.94 -20.49
N VAL A 430 -19.99 -3.55 -19.81
CA VAL A 430 -21.24 -4.29 -19.83
C VAL A 430 -21.97 -3.77 -21.07
N ALA A 431 -21.99 -4.56 -22.15
CA ALA A 431 -22.83 -4.23 -23.30
C ALA A 431 -24.26 -4.07 -22.79
N GLY A 432 -24.86 -2.91 -23.03
CA GLY A 432 -26.19 -2.60 -22.54
C GLY A 432 -27.16 -3.70 -22.95
N LYS A 433 -27.85 -4.29 -21.97
CA LYS A 433 -29.28 -4.55 -22.19
C LYS A 433 -29.91 -3.16 -22.32
N LEU A 434 -29.90 -2.62 -23.53
CA LEU A 434 -30.82 -1.56 -23.91
C LEU A 434 -32.18 -2.21 -24.19
#